data_AF-A0A355F1F4-F1
#
_entry.id   AF-A0A355F1F4-F1
#
_cell.length_a   1.000
_cell.length_b   1.000
_cell.length_c   1.000
_cell.angle_alpha   90.00
_cell.angle_beta   90.00
_cell.angle_gamma   90.00
#
_symmetry.space_group_name_H-M   'P 1'
#
loop_
_entity.id
_entity.type
_entity.pdbx_description
1 polymer ?
#
loop_
_entity_poly.entity_id
_entity_poly.type
_entity_poly.pdbx_seq_one_letter_code
_entity_poly.pdbx_strand_id
1 'polypeptide(L)'
;MRGQEPWDPLEKAIQAAFLEYLLEQVWRNPASRRMAITFLCRLEGWSEVKVGKILGFSAADLEELELGLRPMSREDLEKIVAAQKLPRRRFEEIFLLTHAMVIMMDTGWEMTWQDQLEPLSFPERRALIAADKELQNGGLAELLCEKSREADDPEEAVALAELAFLVLELVKAPVESFRLGDEGFVWGHLGHALQRRGDQAAAEAAFAECIKRWETGDGFESVDRQDRSKAEILQSLVPGLPPYDRNRRLSRSRPPRQEARKGKRR
;
A
#
# COMPACT_ATOMS: atom_id res chain seq x y z
N MET A 1 -6.76 20.63 -43.54
CA MET A 1 -7.22 19.61 -42.57
C MET A 1 -7.04 18.26 -43.22
N ARG A 2 -6.04 17.47 -42.80
CA ARG A 2 -5.88 16.09 -43.32
C ARG A 2 -6.99 15.26 -42.67
N GLY A 3 -7.87 14.66 -43.48
CA GLY A 3 -8.87 13.73 -42.96
C GLY A 3 -8.15 12.58 -42.27
N GLN A 4 -8.48 12.31 -41.01
CA GLN A 4 -8.07 11.07 -40.37
C GLN A 4 -8.66 9.93 -41.20
N GLU A 5 -7.79 9.12 -41.81
CA GLU A 5 -8.24 7.88 -42.43
C GLU A 5 -8.98 7.04 -41.37
N PRO A 6 -10.13 6.45 -41.72
CA PRO A 6 -10.84 5.57 -40.81
C PRO A 6 -9.91 4.41 -40.45
N TRP A 7 -9.52 4.34 -39.17
CA TRP A 7 -8.77 3.24 -38.58
C TRP A 7 -9.23 1.89 -39.14
N ASP A 8 -8.27 1.06 -39.55
CA ASP A 8 -8.49 -0.30 -40.04
C ASP A 8 -9.41 -1.05 -39.05
N PRO A 9 -10.49 -1.70 -39.52
CA PRO A 9 -11.32 -2.55 -38.67
C PRO A 9 -10.53 -3.52 -37.77
N LEU A 10 -9.39 -4.03 -38.24
CA LEU A 10 -8.50 -4.87 -37.44
C LEU A 10 -7.87 -4.10 -36.28
N GLU A 11 -7.39 -2.88 -36.53
CA GLU A 11 -6.77 -2.04 -35.50
C GLU A 11 -7.78 -1.65 -34.40
N LYS A 12 -9.03 -1.34 -34.77
CA LYS A 12 -10.11 -1.11 -33.80
C LYS A 12 -10.39 -2.36 -32.96
N ALA A 13 -10.40 -3.54 -33.57
CA ALA A 13 -10.63 -4.79 -32.86
C ALA A 13 -9.49 -5.09 -31.86
N ILE A 14 -8.24 -4.84 -32.27
CA ILE A 14 -7.06 -4.98 -31.40
C ILE A 14 -7.13 -3.99 -30.23
N GLN A 15 -7.43 -2.72 -30.49
CA GLN A 15 -7.59 -1.71 -29.43
C GLN A 15 -8.69 -2.09 -28.43
N ALA A 16 -9.84 -2.56 -28.92
CA ALA A 16 -10.93 -3.01 -28.06
C ALA A 16 -10.54 -4.23 -27.20
N ALA A 17 -9.87 -5.23 -27.80
CA ALA A 17 -9.39 -6.40 -27.07
C ALA A 17 -8.33 -6.05 -26.03
N PHE A 18 -7.41 -5.13 -26.35
CA PHE A 18 -6.41 -4.63 -25.42
C PHE A 18 -7.04 -3.84 -24.27
N LEU A 19 -8.04 -3.02 -24.55
CA LEU A 19 -8.79 -2.28 -23.53
C LEU A 19 -9.50 -3.22 -22.56
N GLU A 20 -10.20 -4.23 -23.06
CA GLU A 20 -10.86 -5.25 -22.23
C GLU A 20 -9.84 -6.05 -21.40
N TYR A 21 -8.68 -6.40 -21.99
CA TYR A 21 -7.59 -7.04 -21.26
C TYR A 21 -7.07 -6.15 -20.12
N LEU A 22 -6.81 -4.87 -20.37
CA LEU A 22 -6.35 -3.94 -19.34
C LEU A 22 -7.40 -3.77 -18.25
N LEU A 23 -8.67 -3.60 -18.61
CA LEU A 23 -9.78 -3.53 -17.66
C LEU A 23 -9.83 -4.77 -16.77
N GLU A 24 -9.64 -5.97 -17.34
CA GLU A 24 -9.55 -7.22 -16.56
C GLU A 24 -8.36 -7.24 -15.59
N GLN A 25 -7.21 -6.68 -15.96
CA GLN A 25 -6.08 -6.53 -15.04
C GLN A 25 -6.42 -5.55 -13.91
N VAL A 26 -7.06 -4.43 -14.24
CA VAL A 26 -7.54 -3.46 -13.24
C VAL A 26 -8.54 -4.15 -12.29
N TRP A 27 -9.43 -5.00 -12.82
CA TRP A 27 -10.39 -5.77 -12.03
C TRP A 27 -9.75 -6.75 -11.07
N ARG A 28 -8.52 -7.17 -11.32
CA ARG A 28 -7.78 -8.11 -10.46
C ARG A 28 -6.90 -7.40 -9.45
N ASN A 29 -6.47 -6.16 -9.74
CA ASN A 29 -5.65 -5.35 -8.84
C ASN A 29 -6.49 -4.61 -7.76
N PRO A 30 -6.38 -4.96 -6.46
CA PRO A 30 -7.16 -4.33 -5.41
C PRO A 30 -6.83 -2.84 -5.20
N ALA A 31 -5.56 -2.45 -5.29
CA ALA A 31 -5.13 -1.07 -5.11
C ALA A 31 -5.72 -0.14 -6.18
N SER A 32 -5.78 -0.62 -7.44
CA SER A 32 -6.41 0.13 -8.53
C SER A 32 -7.91 0.30 -8.33
N ARG A 33 -8.62 -0.78 -7.91
CA ARG A 33 -10.06 -0.69 -7.59
C ARG A 33 -10.33 0.31 -6.47
N ARG A 34 -9.57 0.22 -5.38
CA ARG A 34 -9.64 1.16 -4.26
C ARG A 34 -9.49 2.59 -4.75
N MET A 35 -8.39 2.87 -5.44
CA MET A 35 -8.08 4.24 -5.87
C MET A 35 -9.16 4.79 -6.79
N ALA A 36 -9.70 3.97 -7.69
CA ALA A 36 -10.82 4.34 -8.53
C ALA A 36 -12.09 4.68 -7.73
N ILE A 37 -12.44 3.89 -6.72
CA ILE A 37 -13.59 4.18 -5.84
C ILE A 37 -13.36 5.46 -5.07
N THR A 38 -12.20 5.62 -4.42
CA THR A 38 -11.84 6.83 -3.69
C THR A 38 -11.94 8.06 -4.59
N PHE A 39 -11.46 7.96 -5.83
CA PHE A 39 -11.53 9.03 -6.82
C PHE A 39 -12.98 9.34 -7.20
N LEU A 40 -13.79 8.32 -7.52
CA LEU A 40 -15.21 8.47 -7.86
C LEU A 40 -16.04 9.05 -6.73
N CYS A 41 -15.75 8.68 -5.48
CA CYS A 41 -16.42 9.22 -4.29
C CYS A 41 -16.05 10.69 -4.08
N ARG A 42 -14.77 11.04 -4.23
CA ARG A 42 -14.28 12.41 -4.03
C ARG A 42 -14.73 13.38 -5.10
N LEU A 43 -14.74 12.98 -6.38
CA LEU A 43 -15.16 13.83 -7.49
C LEU A 43 -16.58 14.38 -7.31
N GLU A 44 -17.48 13.56 -6.78
CA GLU A 44 -18.90 13.89 -6.62
C GLU A 44 -19.26 14.32 -5.20
N GLY A 45 -18.29 14.40 -4.29
CA GLY A 45 -18.51 14.72 -2.88
C GLY A 45 -19.43 13.71 -2.17
N TRP A 46 -19.39 12.44 -2.58
CA TRP A 46 -20.19 11.40 -1.93
C TRP A 46 -19.58 11.02 -0.58
N SER A 47 -20.43 10.96 0.45
CA SER A 47 -20.04 10.38 1.73
C SER A 47 -19.99 8.86 1.65
N GLU A 48 -19.15 8.23 2.48
CA GLU A 48 -19.10 6.77 2.67
C GLU A 48 -20.50 6.18 2.89
N VAL A 49 -21.32 6.82 3.72
CA VAL A 49 -22.72 6.42 3.99
C VAL A 49 -23.54 6.27 2.71
N LYS A 50 -23.37 7.19 1.75
CA LYS A 50 -24.08 7.14 0.47
C LYS A 50 -23.61 5.96 -0.38
N VAL A 51 -22.30 5.74 -0.44
CA VAL A 51 -21.69 4.61 -1.16
C VAL A 51 -22.19 3.28 -0.58
N GLY A 52 -22.17 3.15 0.74
CA GLY A 52 -22.67 1.96 1.45
C GLY A 52 -24.11 1.67 1.13
N LYS A 53 -24.97 2.70 1.13
CA LYS A 53 -26.38 2.54 0.76
C LYS A 53 -26.56 2.05 -0.68
N ILE A 54 -25.76 2.53 -1.63
CA ILE A 54 -25.80 2.10 -3.04
C ILE A 54 -25.38 0.64 -3.19
N LEU A 55 -24.33 0.25 -2.48
CA LEU A 55 -23.77 -1.10 -2.52
C LEU A 55 -24.54 -2.11 -1.65
N GLY A 56 -25.38 -1.63 -0.73
CA GLY A 56 -25.94 -2.46 0.34
C GLY A 56 -24.88 -2.90 1.36
N PHE A 57 -23.81 -2.12 1.49
CA PHE A 57 -22.66 -2.39 2.35
C PHE A 57 -22.83 -1.68 3.69
N SER A 58 -22.42 -2.34 4.77
CA SER A 58 -22.24 -1.70 6.08
C SER A 58 -21.01 -0.79 6.06
N ALA A 59 -20.83 0.03 7.11
CA ALA A 59 -19.62 0.82 7.27
C ALA A 59 -18.35 -0.06 7.31
N ALA A 60 -18.43 -1.22 7.96
CA ALA A 60 -17.33 -2.18 7.99
C ALA A 60 -17.04 -2.79 6.61
N ASP A 61 -18.08 -3.08 5.80
CA ASP A 61 -17.88 -3.58 4.43
C ASP A 61 -17.22 -2.53 3.52
N LEU A 62 -17.56 -1.24 3.72
CA LEU A 62 -16.93 -0.14 3.00
C LEU A 62 -15.48 0.06 3.43
N GLU A 63 -15.20 -0.01 4.72
CA GLU A 63 -13.84 0.05 5.25
C GLU A 63 -13.01 -1.11 4.66
N GLU A 64 -13.51 -2.35 4.70
CA GLU A 64 -12.82 -3.49 4.07
C GLU A 64 -12.60 -3.30 2.56
N LEU A 65 -13.53 -2.64 1.88
CA LEU A 65 -13.44 -2.34 0.46
C LEU A 65 -12.40 -1.25 0.15
N GLU A 66 -12.41 -0.16 0.91
CA GLU A 66 -11.43 0.93 0.82
C GLU A 66 -10.04 0.48 1.25
N LEU A 67 -9.95 -0.55 2.07
CA LEU A 67 -8.69 -1.18 2.41
C LEU A 67 -8.28 -2.26 1.38
N GLY A 68 -9.12 -2.55 0.38
CA GLY A 68 -8.82 -3.55 -0.65
C GLY A 68 -8.84 -5.00 -0.16
N LEU A 69 -9.32 -5.25 1.07
CA LEU A 69 -9.52 -6.57 1.64
C LEU A 69 -10.69 -7.31 1.02
N ARG A 70 -11.76 -6.55 0.74
CA ARG A 70 -12.95 -7.08 0.09
C ARG A 70 -12.80 -6.89 -1.42
N PRO A 71 -12.89 -7.95 -2.23
CA PRO A 71 -12.98 -7.78 -3.67
C PRO A 71 -14.30 -7.08 -4.00
N MET A 72 -14.22 -6.00 -4.78
CA MET A 72 -15.40 -5.42 -5.41
C MET A 72 -15.79 -6.28 -6.60
N SER A 73 -17.06 -6.66 -6.68
CA SER A 73 -17.56 -7.33 -7.88
C SER A 73 -17.80 -6.31 -9.00
N ARG A 74 -17.81 -6.78 -10.25
CA ARG A 74 -18.24 -5.96 -11.39
C ARG A 74 -19.64 -5.37 -11.19
N GLU A 75 -20.53 -6.12 -10.54
CA GLU A 75 -21.90 -5.69 -10.26
C GLU A 75 -21.96 -4.51 -9.27
N ASP A 76 -21.19 -4.56 -8.18
CA ASP A 76 -21.12 -3.48 -7.17
C ASP A 76 -20.75 -2.16 -7.81
N LEU A 77 -19.83 -2.23 -8.76
CA LEU A 77 -19.35 -1.07 -9.44
C LEU A 77 -20.31 -0.56 -10.51
N GLU A 78 -20.97 -1.46 -11.24
CA GLU A 78 -22.07 -1.10 -12.14
C GLU A 78 -23.18 -0.36 -11.36
N LYS A 79 -23.43 -0.72 -10.09
CA LYS A 79 -24.33 0.04 -9.19
C LYS A 79 -23.82 1.44 -8.91
N ILE A 80 -22.52 1.61 -8.61
CA ILE A 80 -21.92 2.94 -8.40
C ILE A 80 -22.04 3.79 -9.66
N VAL A 81 -21.68 3.23 -10.83
CA VAL A 81 -21.76 3.91 -12.13
C VAL A 81 -23.18 4.33 -12.46
N ALA A 82 -24.14 3.41 -12.31
CA ALA A 82 -25.55 3.68 -12.53
C ALA A 82 -26.06 4.79 -11.61
N ALA A 83 -25.65 4.78 -10.33
CA ALA A 83 -26.01 5.81 -9.37
C ALA A 83 -25.38 7.18 -9.68
N GLN A 84 -24.19 7.23 -10.30
CA GLN A 84 -23.56 8.47 -10.75
C GLN A 84 -24.10 8.98 -12.09
N LYS A 85 -24.88 8.16 -12.81
CA LYS A 85 -25.34 8.45 -14.18
C LYS A 85 -24.18 8.75 -15.14
N LEU A 86 -23.00 8.16 -14.88
CA LEU A 86 -21.85 8.28 -15.77
C LEU A 86 -22.01 7.31 -16.95
N PRO A 87 -21.64 7.73 -18.18
CA PRO A 87 -21.48 6.79 -19.28
C PRO A 87 -20.43 5.74 -18.91
N ARG A 88 -20.73 4.46 -19.17
CA ARG A 88 -19.81 3.33 -18.92
C ARG A 88 -18.37 3.60 -19.40
N ARG A 89 -18.23 4.21 -20.58
CA ARG A 89 -16.93 4.57 -21.15
C ARG A 89 -16.09 5.49 -20.25
N ARG A 90 -16.70 6.56 -19.70
CA ARG A 90 -15.97 7.48 -18.80
C ARG A 90 -15.48 6.78 -17.54
N PHE A 91 -16.28 5.84 -17.07
CA PHE A 91 -15.95 5.05 -15.93
C PHE A 91 -14.75 4.11 -16.20
N GLU A 92 -14.75 3.42 -17.36
CA GLU A 92 -13.60 2.61 -17.82
C GLU A 92 -12.32 3.46 -17.95
N GLU A 93 -12.44 4.68 -18.49
CA GLU A 93 -11.33 5.65 -18.59
C GLU A 93 -10.78 6.05 -17.22
N ILE A 94 -11.63 6.35 -16.24
CA ILE A 94 -11.22 6.64 -14.85
C ILE A 94 -10.49 5.42 -14.25
N PHE A 95 -11.02 4.22 -14.47
CA PHE A 95 -10.43 2.99 -13.95
C PHE A 95 -9.03 2.74 -14.51
N LEU A 96 -8.87 2.86 -15.82
CA LEU A 96 -7.57 2.72 -16.48
C LEU A 96 -6.59 3.80 -16.04
N LEU A 97 -7.05 5.05 -15.89
CA LEU A 97 -6.22 6.13 -15.37
C LEU A 97 -5.73 5.82 -13.95
N THR A 98 -6.62 5.41 -13.05
CA THR A 98 -6.22 5.05 -11.69
C THR A 98 -5.31 3.83 -11.65
N HIS A 99 -5.50 2.85 -12.52
CA HIS A 99 -4.59 1.72 -12.63
C HIS A 99 -3.20 2.13 -13.11
N ALA A 100 -3.14 2.97 -14.14
CA ALA A 100 -1.89 3.54 -14.62
C ALA A 100 -1.19 4.33 -13.52
N MET A 101 -1.93 5.11 -12.72
CA MET A 101 -1.37 5.80 -11.55
C MET A 101 -0.83 4.85 -10.49
N VAL A 102 -1.55 3.77 -10.15
CA VAL A 102 -1.03 2.75 -9.21
C VAL A 102 0.24 2.13 -9.75
N ILE A 103 0.25 1.68 -11.02
CA ILE A 103 1.45 1.11 -11.64
C ILE A 103 2.59 2.11 -11.62
N MET A 104 2.36 3.35 -12.05
CA MET A 104 3.41 4.38 -12.06
C MET A 104 3.95 4.67 -10.66
N MET A 105 3.12 4.60 -9.62
CA MET A 105 3.56 4.75 -8.24
C MET A 105 4.37 3.54 -7.75
N ASP A 106 4.02 2.32 -8.15
CA ASP A 106 4.73 1.10 -7.77
C ASP A 106 6.05 0.95 -8.57
N THR A 107 6.04 1.20 -9.89
CA THR A 107 7.22 1.03 -10.77
C THR A 107 8.12 2.26 -10.83
N GLY A 108 7.61 3.43 -10.47
CA GLY A 108 8.36 4.69 -10.54
C GLY A 108 9.59 4.69 -9.62
N TRP A 109 9.49 4.00 -8.48
CA TRP A 109 10.62 3.87 -7.57
C TRP A 109 11.70 2.91 -8.09
N GLU A 110 11.31 1.83 -8.77
CA GLU A 110 12.29 0.92 -9.39
C GLU A 110 13.11 1.63 -10.47
N MET A 111 12.47 2.47 -11.30
CA MET A 111 13.19 3.30 -12.26
C MET A 111 14.10 4.33 -11.57
N THR A 112 13.59 5.01 -10.53
CA THR A 112 14.39 5.93 -9.72
C THR A 112 15.61 5.24 -9.11
N TRP A 113 15.44 4.02 -8.60
CA TRP A 113 16.52 3.20 -8.08
C TRP A 113 17.57 2.95 -9.17
N GLN A 114 17.18 2.35 -10.30
CA GLN A 114 18.08 1.97 -11.38
C GLN A 114 18.84 3.17 -11.97
N ASP A 115 18.13 4.28 -12.22
CA ASP A 115 18.70 5.42 -12.94
C ASP A 115 19.51 6.36 -12.03
N GLN A 116 19.14 6.49 -10.74
CA GLN A 116 19.69 7.53 -9.87
C GLN A 116 20.47 7.01 -8.67
N LEU A 117 20.06 5.89 -8.07
CA LEU A 117 20.62 5.44 -6.79
C LEU A 117 21.58 4.26 -6.95
N GLU A 118 21.21 3.26 -7.74
CA GLU A 118 21.99 2.04 -7.94
C GLU A 118 23.45 2.31 -8.36
N PRO A 119 23.75 3.23 -9.30
CA PRO A 119 25.13 3.49 -9.73
C PRO A 119 26.00 4.20 -8.69
N LEU A 120 25.40 4.76 -7.63
CA LEU A 120 26.07 5.57 -6.63
C LEU A 120 26.59 4.71 -5.47
N SER A 121 27.65 5.19 -4.80
CA SER A 121 28.10 4.61 -3.53
C SER A 121 27.13 4.95 -2.38
N PHE A 122 27.19 4.21 -1.27
CA PHE A 122 26.35 4.47 -0.11
C PHE A 122 26.38 5.94 0.40
N PRO A 123 27.55 6.59 0.57
CA PRO A 123 27.60 8.00 0.98
C PRO A 123 26.90 8.94 -0.01
N GLU A 124 27.02 8.66 -1.31
CA GLU A 124 26.39 9.46 -2.37
C GLU A 124 24.87 9.25 -2.38
N ARG A 125 24.39 8.00 -2.28
CA ARG A 125 22.96 7.69 -2.14
C ARG A 125 22.36 8.41 -0.93
N ARG A 126 23.06 8.34 0.22
CA ARG A 126 22.65 9.00 1.46
C ARG A 126 22.52 10.51 1.28
N ALA A 127 23.52 11.14 0.65
CA ALA A 127 23.53 12.57 0.41
C ALA A 127 22.40 13.00 -0.54
N LEU A 128 22.17 12.24 -1.61
CA LEU A 128 21.10 12.51 -2.57
C LEU A 128 19.72 12.40 -1.93
N ILE A 129 19.44 11.31 -1.20
CA ILE A 129 18.17 11.12 -0.47
C ILE A 129 17.92 12.25 0.52
N ALA A 130 18.94 12.69 1.25
CA ALA A 130 18.81 13.77 2.22
C ALA A 130 18.51 15.13 1.56
N ALA A 131 19.06 15.37 0.37
CA ALA A 131 18.91 16.62 -0.36
C ALA A 131 17.59 16.71 -1.16
N ASP A 132 17.14 15.61 -1.75
CA ASP A 132 15.97 15.59 -2.63
C ASP A 132 14.69 15.20 -1.88
N LYS A 133 13.68 16.08 -1.92
CA LYS A 133 12.38 15.86 -1.27
C LYS A 133 11.52 14.82 -1.98
N GLU A 134 11.71 14.58 -3.28
CA GLU A 134 10.94 13.57 -4.01
C GLU A 134 11.36 12.14 -3.59
N LEU A 135 12.62 11.96 -3.18
CA LEU A 135 13.13 10.70 -2.64
C LEU A 135 12.72 10.44 -1.18
N GLN A 136 12.12 11.41 -0.50
CA GLN A 136 11.73 11.29 0.92
C GLN A 136 10.28 10.81 1.05
N ASN A 137 10.02 9.59 0.56
CA ASN A 137 8.69 8.98 0.56
C ASN A 137 8.74 7.50 1.00
N GLY A 138 7.64 6.99 1.56
CA GLY A 138 7.56 5.61 2.08
C GLY A 138 7.77 4.52 1.02
N GLY A 139 7.37 4.77 -0.23
CA GLY A 139 7.55 3.81 -1.34
C GLY A 139 9.02 3.53 -1.63
N LEU A 140 9.88 4.55 -1.58
CA LEU A 140 11.33 4.34 -1.69
C LEU A 140 11.90 3.57 -0.50
N ALA A 141 11.43 3.83 0.73
CA ALA A 141 11.88 3.08 1.90
C ALA A 141 11.54 1.58 1.78
N GLU A 142 10.34 1.24 1.33
CA GLU A 142 9.93 -0.13 1.06
C GLU A 142 10.79 -0.79 -0.02
N LEU A 143 11.03 -0.09 -1.13
CA LEU A 143 11.89 -0.59 -2.19
C LEU A 143 13.31 -0.87 -1.67
N LEU A 144 13.88 0.03 -0.87
CA LEU A 144 15.21 -0.15 -0.27
C LEU A 144 15.26 -1.38 0.67
N CYS A 145 14.17 -1.67 1.39
CA CYS A 145 14.03 -2.90 2.16
C CYS A 145 14.04 -4.16 1.27
N GLU A 146 13.34 -4.13 0.13
CA GLU A 146 13.36 -5.22 -0.84
C GLU A 146 14.75 -5.43 -1.44
N LYS A 147 15.40 -4.35 -1.89
CA LYS A 147 16.79 -4.39 -2.39
C LYS A 147 17.77 -4.89 -1.33
N SER A 148 17.61 -4.49 -0.07
CA SER A 148 18.40 -5.01 1.06
C SER A 148 18.27 -6.53 1.20
N ARG A 149 17.05 -7.06 1.03
CA ARG A 149 16.79 -8.50 1.10
C ARG A 149 17.42 -9.24 -0.08
N GLU A 150 17.38 -8.64 -1.27
CA GLU A 150 17.90 -9.21 -2.53
C GLU A 150 19.42 -9.11 -2.67
N ALA A 151 20.06 -8.14 -2.02
CA ALA A 151 21.50 -7.93 -2.11
C ALA A 151 22.27 -9.18 -1.68
N ASP A 152 23.25 -9.62 -2.48
CA ASP A 152 24.10 -10.77 -2.16
C ASP A 152 25.14 -10.44 -1.07
N ASP A 153 25.74 -9.24 -1.15
CA ASP A 153 26.71 -8.73 -0.19
C ASP A 153 26.01 -8.31 1.12
N PRO A 154 26.36 -8.89 2.28
CA PRO A 154 25.78 -8.50 3.56
C PRO A 154 26.03 -7.04 3.95
N GLU A 155 27.14 -6.42 3.55
CA GLU A 155 27.39 -5.00 3.87
C GLU A 155 26.46 -4.09 3.06
N GLU A 156 26.29 -4.38 1.78
CA GLU A 156 25.32 -3.69 0.93
C GLU A 156 23.88 -3.88 1.44
N ALA A 157 23.53 -5.09 1.88
CA ALA A 157 22.23 -5.36 2.50
C ALA A 157 21.99 -4.44 3.71
N VAL A 158 22.97 -4.29 4.60
CA VAL A 158 22.87 -3.40 5.76
C VAL A 158 22.78 -1.93 5.32
N ALA A 159 23.63 -1.50 4.40
CA ALA A 159 23.63 -0.13 3.87
C ALA A 159 22.26 0.26 3.28
N LEU A 160 21.62 -0.63 2.52
CA LEU A 160 20.29 -0.40 1.95
C LEU A 160 19.20 -0.28 3.02
N ALA A 161 19.24 -1.13 4.06
CA ALA A 161 18.31 -1.04 5.18
C ALA A 161 18.50 0.25 6.00
N GLU A 162 19.74 0.73 6.14
CA GLU A 162 20.02 2.02 6.79
C GLU A 162 19.52 3.21 5.95
N LEU A 163 19.59 3.13 4.61
CA LEU A 163 18.98 4.15 3.74
C LEU A 163 17.46 4.16 3.87
N ALA A 164 16.82 3.00 3.98
CA ALA A 164 15.37 2.92 4.22
C ALA A 164 14.99 3.62 5.54
N PHE A 165 15.80 3.47 6.60
CA PHE A 165 15.61 4.20 7.85
C PHE A 165 15.70 5.71 7.66
N LEU A 166 16.76 6.18 6.97
CA LEU A 166 16.94 7.59 6.68
C LEU A 166 15.73 8.17 5.94
N VAL A 167 15.21 7.45 4.94
CA VAL A 167 14.02 7.89 4.20
C VAL A 167 12.84 8.06 5.17
N LEU A 168 12.54 7.08 6.03
CA LEU A 168 11.44 7.18 6.98
C LEU A 168 11.59 8.32 7.99
N GLU A 169 12.81 8.58 8.48
CA GLU A 169 13.08 9.72 9.36
C GLU A 169 12.76 11.06 8.68
N LEU A 170 12.93 11.14 7.37
CA LEU A 170 12.72 12.35 6.57
C LEU A 170 11.26 12.56 6.14
N VAL A 171 10.48 11.49 5.92
CA VAL A 171 9.11 11.53 5.35
C VAL A 171 8.10 12.28 6.23
N LYS A 172 8.31 12.38 7.54
CA LYS A 172 7.34 12.95 8.51
C LYS A 172 5.91 12.45 8.24
N ALA A 173 5.69 11.16 8.43
CA ALA A 173 4.38 10.55 8.25
C ALA A 173 3.29 11.31 9.05
N PRO A 174 2.12 11.58 8.45
CA PRO A 174 1.08 12.41 9.06
C PRO A 174 0.36 11.72 10.22
N VAL A 175 0.44 10.38 10.30
CA VAL A 175 -0.20 9.56 11.32
C VAL A 175 0.86 8.70 12.00
N GLU A 176 0.91 8.79 13.33
CA GLU A 176 1.93 8.14 14.15
C GLU A 176 1.89 6.61 14.06
N SER A 177 0.69 6.01 13.96
CA SER A 177 0.54 4.57 13.78
C SER A 177 1.22 4.08 12.48
N PHE A 178 0.96 4.73 11.35
CA PHE A 178 1.62 4.41 10.08
C PHE A 178 3.13 4.54 10.16
N ARG A 179 3.63 5.62 10.79
CA ARG A 179 5.07 5.81 11.04
C ARG A 179 5.68 4.62 11.76
N LEU A 180 5.06 4.19 12.85
CA LEU A 180 5.55 3.09 13.68
C LEU A 180 5.45 1.74 12.96
N GLY A 181 4.42 1.52 12.15
CA GLY A 181 4.29 0.33 11.30
C GLY A 181 5.43 0.24 10.29
N ASP A 182 5.68 1.30 9.52
CA ASP A 182 6.76 1.35 8.54
C ASP A 182 8.14 1.25 9.22
N GLU A 183 8.35 1.90 10.36
CA GLU A 183 9.58 1.73 11.13
C GLU A 183 9.78 0.29 11.59
N GLY A 184 8.72 -0.37 12.06
CA GLY A 184 8.76 -1.80 12.39
C GLY A 184 9.19 -2.63 11.19
N PHE A 185 8.63 -2.34 10.01
CA PHE A 185 9.01 -3.01 8.77
C PHE A 185 10.50 -2.87 8.45
N VAL A 186 11.02 -1.63 8.47
CA VAL A 186 12.45 -1.38 8.21
C VAL A 186 13.35 -2.01 9.26
N TRP A 187 12.97 -2.00 10.55
CA TRP A 187 13.71 -2.69 11.62
C TRP A 187 13.84 -4.19 11.35
N GLY A 188 12.78 -4.83 10.85
CA GLY A 188 12.82 -6.26 10.50
C GLY A 188 13.82 -6.56 9.38
N HIS A 189 13.85 -5.71 8.34
CA HIS A 189 14.82 -5.84 7.25
C HIS A 189 16.26 -5.57 7.72
N LEU A 190 16.48 -4.55 8.56
CA LEU A 190 17.80 -4.27 9.14
C LEU A 190 18.29 -5.45 10.00
N GLY A 191 17.42 -6.02 10.85
CA GLY A 191 17.77 -7.19 11.66
C GLY A 191 18.19 -8.38 10.81
N HIS A 192 17.47 -8.65 9.72
CA HIS A 192 17.82 -9.71 8.77
C HIS A 192 19.16 -9.43 8.07
N ALA A 193 19.42 -8.20 7.63
CA ALA A 193 20.70 -7.83 7.02
C ALA A 193 21.87 -7.96 8.00
N LEU A 194 21.70 -7.50 9.25
CA LEU A 194 22.70 -7.65 10.33
C LEU A 194 22.98 -9.11 10.65
N GLN A 195 21.94 -9.96 10.67
CA GLN A 195 22.09 -11.40 10.86
C GLN A 195 22.92 -12.02 9.72
N ARG A 196 22.63 -11.67 8.47
CA ARG A 196 23.40 -12.14 7.30
C ARG A 196 24.87 -11.71 7.34
N ARG A 197 25.16 -10.54 7.93
CA ARG A 197 26.53 -10.05 8.16
C ARG A 197 27.23 -10.76 9.33
N GLY A 198 26.50 -11.56 10.12
CA GLY A 198 27.04 -12.28 11.28
C GLY A 198 27.01 -11.50 12.60
N ASP A 199 26.39 -10.31 12.63
CA ASP A 199 26.23 -9.51 13.84
C ASP A 199 24.94 -9.91 14.57
N GLN A 200 24.99 -11.07 15.22
CA GLN A 200 23.83 -11.67 15.88
C GLN A 200 23.24 -10.77 16.98
N ALA A 201 24.10 -10.09 17.75
CA ALA A 201 23.65 -9.22 18.84
C ALA A 201 22.90 -7.99 18.32
N ALA A 202 23.42 -7.35 17.26
CA ALA A 202 22.73 -6.22 16.65
C ALA A 202 21.44 -6.65 15.94
N ALA A 203 21.43 -7.83 15.30
CA ALA A 203 20.24 -8.38 14.68
C ALA A 203 19.11 -8.60 15.70
N GLU A 204 19.40 -9.21 16.85
CA GLU A 204 18.42 -9.43 17.92
C GLU A 204 17.86 -8.11 18.47
N ALA A 205 18.70 -7.10 18.64
CA ALA A 205 18.27 -5.77 19.05
C ALA A 205 17.33 -5.12 18.01
N ALA A 206 17.67 -5.23 16.72
CA ALA A 206 16.84 -4.73 15.64
C ALA A 206 15.49 -5.46 15.56
N PHE A 207 15.48 -6.79 15.71
CA PHE A 207 14.24 -7.57 15.77
C PHE A 207 13.36 -7.21 16.98
N ALA A 208 13.95 -6.92 18.13
CA ALA A 208 13.21 -6.46 19.30
C ALA A 208 12.53 -5.10 19.04
N GLU A 209 13.22 -4.15 18.42
CA GLU A 209 12.61 -2.88 18.01
C GLU A 209 11.55 -3.08 16.92
N CYS A 210 11.77 -3.98 15.96
CA CYS A 210 10.75 -4.37 14.97
C CYS A 210 9.45 -4.79 15.67
N ILE A 211 9.50 -5.77 16.58
CA ILE A 211 8.32 -6.29 17.29
C ILE A 211 7.64 -5.16 18.06
N LYS A 212 8.41 -4.39 18.82
CA LYS A 212 7.89 -3.27 19.63
C LYS A 212 7.17 -2.25 18.76
N ARG A 213 7.78 -1.80 17.66
CA ARG A 213 7.19 -0.79 16.76
C ARG A 213 5.99 -1.33 16.02
N TRP A 214 6.09 -2.55 15.50
CA TRP A 214 5.01 -3.24 14.77
C TRP A 214 3.76 -3.46 15.64
N GLU A 215 3.95 -3.85 16.89
CA GLU A 215 2.83 -4.02 17.84
C GLU A 215 2.24 -2.69 18.33
N THR A 216 3.04 -1.63 18.39
CA THR A 216 2.60 -0.30 18.87
C THR A 216 1.94 0.52 17.77
N GLY A 217 2.44 0.43 16.55
CA GLY A 217 2.03 1.27 15.43
C GLY A 217 0.64 1.00 14.88
N ASP A 218 -0.24 0.32 15.63
CA ASP A 218 -1.49 -0.21 15.11
C ASP A 218 -1.30 -0.76 13.69
N GLY A 219 -0.17 -1.47 13.43
CA GLY A 219 0.41 -1.83 12.12
C GLY A 219 -0.45 -2.77 11.25
N PHE A 220 -1.74 -2.47 11.26
CA PHE A 220 -2.86 -3.34 11.03
C PHE A 220 -4.18 -2.53 10.86
N GLU A 221 -4.26 -1.21 11.15
CA GLU A 221 -5.51 -0.40 11.01
C GLU A 221 -5.81 0.06 9.59
N SER A 222 -4.79 0.42 8.81
CA SER A 222 -4.95 0.58 7.37
C SER A 222 -4.70 -0.77 6.69
N VAL A 223 -5.66 -1.69 6.74
CA VAL A 223 -5.47 -3.02 6.14
C VAL A 223 -5.40 -2.99 4.61
N ASP A 224 -4.45 -2.30 4.00
CA ASP A 224 -4.11 -2.59 2.62
C ASP A 224 -3.55 -4.03 2.51
N ARG A 225 -3.75 -4.66 1.37
CA ARG A 225 -3.07 -5.90 0.98
C ARG A 225 -1.54 -5.76 1.09
N GLN A 226 -1.01 -4.54 0.93
CA GLN A 226 0.41 -4.22 1.19
C GLN A 226 0.82 -4.59 2.62
N ASP A 227 0.02 -4.29 3.65
CA ASP A 227 0.35 -4.60 5.05
C ASP A 227 0.31 -6.11 5.35
N ARG A 228 -0.55 -6.87 4.67
CA ARG A 228 -0.55 -8.33 4.77
C ARG A 228 0.74 -8.92 4.18
N SER A 229 1.16 -8.44 3.01
CA SER A 229 2.42 -8.84 2.41
C SER A 229 3.59 -8.49 3.33
N LYS A 230 3.62 -7.27 3.89
CA LYS A 230 4.61 -6.86 4.87
C LYS A 230 4.61 -7.76 6.11
N ALA A 231 3.46 -8.10 6.66
CA ALA A 231 3.36 -8.99 7.82
C ALA A 231 3.87 -10.41 7.53
N GLU A 232 3.54 -10.97 6.36
CA GLU A 232 4.03 -12.28 5.92
C GLU A 232 5.55 -12.24 5.68
N ILE A 233 6.06 -11.18 5.07
CA ILE A 233 7.51 -10.93 4.92
C ILE A 233 8.17 -10.87 6.31
N LEU A 234 7.67 -10.03 7.22
CA LEU A 234 8.26 -9.88 8.56
C LEU A 234 8.22 -11.18 9.36
N GLN A 235 7.16 -11.98 9.26
CA GLN A 235 7.12 -13.30 9.89
C GLN A 235 8.20 -14.25 9.35
N SER A 236 8.59 -14.10 8.09
CA SER A 236 9.70 -14.86 7.51
C SER A 236 11.08 -14.34 7.93
N LEU A 237 11.20 -13.05 8.23
CA LEU A 237 12.47 -12.39 8.57
C LEU A 237 12.77 -12.36 10.06
N VAL A 238 11.74 -12.26 10.91
CA VAL A 238 11.86 -11.92 12.34
C VAL A 238 11.49 -13.14 13.20
N PRO A 239 12.47 -13.83 13.81
CA PRO A 239 12.20 -14.95 14.69
C PRO A 239 11.30 -14.56 15.87
N GLY A 240 10.23 -15.32 16.09
CA GLY A 240 9.32 -15.11 17.22
C GLY A 240 8.29 -14.00 17.05
N LEU A 241 8.24 -13.34 15.88
CA LEU A 241 7.13 -12.44 15.55
C LEU A 241 5.82 -13.25 15.54
N PRO A 242 4.80 -12.87 16.33
CA PRO A 242 3.55 -13.60 16.37
C PRO A 242 2.88 -13.60 14.98
N PRO A 243 2.19 -14.69 14.61
CA PRO A 243 1.44 -14.70 13.36
C PRO A 243 0.42 -13.56 13.37
N TYR A 244 0.22 -12.98 12.20
CA TYR A 244 -0.81 -11.97 11.96
C TYR A 244 -2.17 -12.54 12.40
N ASP A 245 -2.72 -12.02 13.51
CA ASP A 245 -4.03 -12.40 14.01
C ASP A 245 -5.02 -11.24 13.87
N ARG A 246 -5.86 -11.33 12.85
CA ARG A 246 -6.93 -10.37 12.56
C ARG A 246 -7.93 -10.24 13.73
N ASN A 247 -8.18 -11.31 14.47
CA ASN A 247 -9.22 -11.34 15.51
C ASN A 247 -8.75 -10.71 16.83
N ARG A 248 -7.45 -10.83 17.15
CA ARG A 248 -6.84 -10.13 18.30
C ARG A 248 -6.96 -8.61 18.21
N ARG A 249 -7.24 -8.10 17.01
CA ARG A 249 -7.33 -6.68 16.70
C ARG A 249 -8.74 -6.11 16.83
N LEU A 250 -9.74 -6.77 16.22
CA LEU A 250 -11.15 -6.37 16.38
C LEU A 250 -11.60 -6.33 17.85
N SER A 251 -10.91 -7.07 18.72
CA SER A 251 -11.13 -7.04 20.16
C SER A 251 -10.47 -5.84 20.88
N ARG A 252 -9.38 -5.27 20.34
CA ARG A 252 -8.71 -4.06 20.88
C ARG A 252 -9.39 -2.77 20.42
N SER A 253 -9.85 -2.70 19.17
CA SER A 253 -10.50 -1.52 18.59
C SER A 253 -11.93 -1.31 19.09
N ARG A 254 -12.56 -2.32 19.71
CA ARG A 254 -13.87 -2.13 20.33
C ARG A 254 -13.70 -1.29 21.58
N PRO A 255 -14.24 -0.06 21.64
CA PRO A 255 -14.29 0.67 22.89
C PRO A 255 -14.96 -0.25 23.92
N PRO A 256 -14.47 -0.30 25.18
CA PRO A 256 -15.06 -1.13 26.20
C PRO A 256 -16.56 -0.83 26.19
N ARG A 257 -17.38 -1.86 25.95
CA ARG A 257 -18.85 -1.73 25.95
C ARG A 257 -19.16 -0.95 27.21
N GLN A 258 -19.58 0.31 27.06
CA GLN A 258 -20.12 1.05 28.19
C GLN A 258 -21.33 0.23 28.59
N GLU A 259 -21.17 -0.60 29.63
CA GLU A 259 -22.26 -1.34 30.22
C GLU A 259 -23.31 -0.29 30.51
N ALA A 260 -24.38 -0.34 29.72
CA ALA A 260 -25.50 0.56 29.87
C ALA A 260 -25.87 0.51 31.34
N ARG A 261 -25.54 1.58 32.08
CA ARG A 261 -25.91 1.76 33.47
C ARG A 261 -27.43 1.69 33.49
N LYS A 262 -27.97 0.48 33.68
CA LYS A 262 -29.37 0.23 34.00
C LYS A 262 -29.58 0.77 35.41
N GLY A 263 -29.68 2.09 35.50
CA GLY A 263 -30.25 2.76 36.64
C GLY A 263 -31.69 2.29 36.75
N LYS A 264 -31.92 1.33 37.65
CA LYS A 264 -33.21 1.09 38.30
C LYS A 264 -33.75 2.44 38.78
N ARG A 265 -34.69 3.03 38.06
CA ARG A 265 -35.61 3.98 38.66
C ARG A 265 -36.61 3.15 39.49
N ARG A 266 -36.52 3.32 40.80
CA ARG A 266 -37.60 3.00 41.74
C ARG A 266 -38.67 4.08 41.64
#